data_AF-Q0F008-F1
#
_entry.id   AF-Q0F008-F1
#
_cell.length_a   1.000
_cell.length_b   1.000
_cell.length_c   1.000
_cell.angle_alpha   90.00
_cell.angle_beta   90.00
_cell.angle_gamma   90.00
#
_symmetry.space_group_name_H-M   'P 1'
#
loop_
_entity.id
_entity.type
_entity.pdbx_description
1 polymer ?
#
loop_
_entity_poly.entity_id
_entity_poly.type
_entity_poly.pdbx_seq_one_letter_code
_entity_poly.pdbx_strand_id
1 'polypeptide(L)'
;MATLPVSDDGVLEDQHIRLSSAKGRKECPTILRRICFVHEEDGKKLVFITNDLKRSAGAIAALYKQRWQIELFFRWIKQNLKIKRFIGTSENAVKIQIIIAMIAYLLLHMARRILPASRSMQQLARLVSVNLMQRRNLLELLADSPPPPKRRFAINQRQMCLINA
;
A
#
# COMPACT_ATOMS: atom_id res chain seq x y z
N MET A 1 0.31 -23.67 31.99
CA MET A 1 0.84 -23.05 30.76
C MET A 1 1.87 -24.02 30.20
N ALA A 2 1.80 -24.35 28.91
CA ALA A 2 2.79 -25.20 28.27
C ALA A 2 3.73 -24.32 27.44
N THR A 3 5.03 -24.38 27.74
CA THR A 3 6.10 -23.68 27.02
C THR A 3 6.58 -24.53 25.85
N LEU A 4 6.68 -23.91 24.66
CA LEU A 4 7.23 -24.53 23.46
C LEU A 4 8.74 -24.31 23.39
N PRO A 5 9.50 -25.23 22.75
CA PRO A 5 10.94 -25.04 22.55
C PRO A 5 11.18 -23.82 21.66
N VAL A 6 12.03 -22.92 22.13
CA VAL A 6 12.39 -21.69 21.43
C VAL A 6 13.52 -22.01 20.44
N SER A 7 13.22 -21.95 19.14
CA SER A 7 14.16 -22.32 18.07
C SER A 7 14.56 -21.14 17.16
N ASP A 8 13.89 -19.99 17.28
CA ASP A 8 14.14 -18.82 16.44
C ASP A 8 14.90 -17.75 17.22
N ASP A 9 15.90 -17.14 16.58
CA ASP A 9 16.66 -16.01 17.14
C ASP A 9 15.72 -14.84 17.50
N GLY A 10 15.90 -14.27 18.70
CA GLY A 10 15.13 -13.14 19.20
C GLY A 10 13.80 -13.48 19.90
N VAL A 11 13.38 -14.76 19.94
CA VAL A 11 12.23 -15.20 20.73
C VAL A 11 12.65 -15.43 22.19
N LEU A 12 11.92 -14.86 23.15
CA LEU A 12 12.17 -15.06 24.58
C LEU A 12 11.26 -16.12 25.20
N GLU A 13 9.98 -16.10 24.82
CA GLU A 13 8.98 -17.00 25.37
C GLU A 13 8.00 -17.39 24.28
N ASP A 14 7.58 -18.64 24.30
CA ASP A 14 6.51 -19.15 23.46
C ASP A 14 5.62 -20.10 24.26
N GLN A 15 4.36 -19.71 24.45
CA GLN A 15 3.46 -20.35 25.42
C GLN A 15 2.03 -20.48 24.88
N HIS A 16 1.42 -21.62 25.12
CA HIS A 16 -0.03 -21.77 24.98
C HIS A 16 -0.75 -21.17 26.19
N ILE A 17 -1.68 -20.25 25.91
CA ILE A 17 -2.48 -19.52 26.90
C ILE A 17 -3.99 -19.70 26.67
N ARG A 18 -4.77 -19.46 27.73
CA ARG A 18 -6.22 -19.27 27.68
C ARG A 18 -6.55 -17.98 28.41
N LEU A 19 -7.61 -17.29 27.98
CA LEU A 19 -8.07 -16.08 28.65
C LEU A 19 -8.59 -16.41 30.05
N SER A 20 -8.17 -15.64 31.05
CA SER A 20 -8.53 -15.88 32.45
C SER A 20 -9.91 -15.31 32.81
N SER A 21 -10.37 -14.25 32.13
CA SER A 21 -11.64 -13.57 32.42
C SER A 21 -12.85 -14.45 32.08
N ALA A 22 -13.93 -14.34 32.87
CA ALA A 22 -15.16 -15.11 32.65
C ALA A 22 -15.78 -14.83 31.28
N LYS A 23 -15.80 -13.55 30.86
CA LYS A 23 -16.24 -13.13 29.52
C LYS A 23 -15.31 -13.66 28.43
N GLY A 24 -14.00 -13.59 28.63
CA GLY A 24 -13.01 -14.08 27.67
C GLY A 24 -13.11 -15.60 27.44
N ARG A 25 -13.35 -16.38 28.50
CA ARG A 25 -13.59 -17.83 28.36
C ARG A 25 -14.89 -18.15 27.60
N LYS A 26 -15.92 -17.31 27.74
CA LYS A 26 -17.20 -17.49 27.04
C LYS A 26 -17.11 -17.10 25.56
N GLU A 27 -16.46 -15.98 25.25
CA GLU A 27 -16.37 -15.44 23.88
C GLU A 27 -15.21 -16.05 23.06
N CYS A 28 -14.13 -16.49 23.71
CA CYS A 28 -12.98 -17.11 23.06
C CYS A 28 -12.53 -18.35 23.86
N PRO A 29 -13.21 -19.49 23.68
CA PRO A 29 -12.88 -20.74 24.38
C PRO A 29 -11.62 -21.44 23.82
N THR A 30 -11.11 -20.95 22.69
CA THR A 30 -9.97 -21.56 21.98
C THR A 30 -8.63 -21.30 22.68
N ILE A 31 -7.69 -22.22 22.49
CA ILE A 31 -6.30 -22.03 22.94
C ILE A 31 -5.66 -20.95 22.05
N LEU A 32 -4.99 -20.00 22.69
CA LEU A 32 -4.20 -18.97 22.02
C LEU A 32 -2.72 -19.23 22.31
N ARG A 33 -1.86 -18.59 21.54
CA ARG A 33 -0.41 -18.65 21.72
C ARG A 33 0.12 -17.24 22.01
N ARG A 34 0.87 -17.12 23.10
CA ARG A 34 1.56 -15.90 23.52
C ARG A 34 3.04 -16.04 23.17
N ILE A 35 3.56 -15.10 22.40
CA ILE A 35 4.96 -15.05 21.99
C ILE A 35 5.57 -13.75 22.49
N CYS A 36 6.69 -13.85 23.21
CA CYS A 36 7.51 -12.71 23.58
C CYS A 36 8.73 -12.65 22.66
N PHE A 37 8.90 -11.54 21.97
CA PHE A 37 9.97 -11.31 21.01
C PHE A 37 10.76 -10.05 21.39
N VAL A 38 12.08 -10.04 21.17
CA VAL A 38 12.91 -8.84 21.32
C VAL A 38 13.26 -8.30 19.95
N HIS A 39 12.93 -7.05 19.70
CA HIS A 39 13.35 -6.37 18.48
C HIS A 39 14.86 -6.07 18.55
N GLU A 40 15.66 -6.64 17.66
CA GLU A 40 17.13 -6.51 17.66
C GLU A 40 17.60 -5.05 17.55
N GLU A 41 16.92 -4.21 16.77
CA GLU A 41 17.35 -2.82 16.53
C GLU A 41 17.07 -1.90 17.73
N ASP A 42 16.00 -2.14 18.49
CA ASP A 42 15.55 -1.23 19.58
C ASP A 42 15.69 -1.84 20.98
N GLY A 43 16.00 -3.14 21.09
CA GLY A 43 15.95 -3.92 22.34
C GLY A 43 14.56 -4.03 22.98
N LYS A 44 13.51 -3.54 22.30
CA LYS A 44 12.15 -3.50 22.84
C LYS A 44 11.51 -4.88 22.84
N LYS A 45 10.90 -5.23 23.98
CA LYS A 45 10.10 -6.46 24.13
C LYS A 45 8.73 -6.24 23.51
N LEU A 46 8.37 -7.10 22.56
CA LEU A 46 7.07 -7.16 21.92
C LEU A 46 6.37 -8.44 22.35
N VAL A 47 5.10 -8.33 22.76
CA VAL A 47 4.29 -9.48 23.16
C VAL A 47 3.15 -9.63 22.17
N PHE A 48 3.09 -10.78 21.53
CA PHE A 48 2.07 -11.12 20.55
C PHE A 48 1.13 -12.18 21.12
N ILE A 49 -0.15 -12.08 20.75
CA ILE A 49 -1.16 -13.12 20.99
C ILE A 49 -1.71 -13.51 19.63
N THR A 50 -1.70 -14.81 19.33
CA THR A 50 -2.17 -15.34 18.05
C THR A 50 -3.02 -16.60 18.25
N ASN A 51 -3.92 -16.85 17.30
CA ASN A 51 -4.62 -18.12 17.13
C ASN A 51 -3.84 -19.09 16.22
N ASP A 52 -2.73 -18.65 15.61
CA ASP A 52 -1.86 -19.50 14.80
C ASP A 52 -0.91 -20.30 15.69
N LEU A 53 -1.25 -21.58 15.87
CA LEU A 53 -0.48 -22.53 16.66
C LEU A 53 0.61 -23.27 15.85
N LYS A 54 0.66 -23.08 14.52
CA LYS A 54 1.47 -23.91 13.62
C LYS A 54 2.74 -23.23 13.14
N ARG A 55 2.69 -21.92 12.86
CA ARG A 55 3.86 -21.18 12.37
C ARG A 55 4.96 -21.10 13.41
N SER A 56 6.20 -20.87 13.00
CA SER A 56 7.26 -20.55 13.96
C SER A 56 7.01 -19.18 14.62
N ALA A 57 7.60 -18.96 15.79
CA ALA A 57 7.44 -17.70 16.52
C ALA A 57 8.09 -16.53 15.76
N GLY A 58 9.23 -16.76 15.11
CA GLY A 58 9.88 -15.80 14.22
C GLY A 58 9.01 -15.42 13.01
N ALA A 59 8.31 -16.39 12.40
CA ALA A 59 7.41 -16.11 11.29
C ALA A 59 6.21 -15.23 11.71
N ILE A 60 5.70 -15.43 12.93
CA ILE A 60 4.61 -14.60 13.48
C ILE A 60 5.11 -13.18 13.75
N ALA A 61 6.32 -13.02 14.30
CA ALA A 61 6.93 -11.71 14.48
C ALA A 61 7.15 -10.98 13.14
N ALA A 62 7.63 -11.69 12.12
CA ALA A 62 7.80 -11.14 10.76
C ALA A 62 6.47 -10.70 10.13
N LEU A 63 5.40 -11.49 10.30
CA LEU A 63 4.05 -11.11 9.87
C LEU A 63 3.55 -9.86 10.60
N TYR A 64 3.81 -9.74 11.90
CA TYR A 64 3.47 -8.54 12.65
C TYR A 64 4.22 -7.31 12.14
N LYS A 65 5.50 -7.45 11.74
CA LYS A 65 6.27 -6.36 11.12
C LYS A 65 5.63 -5.87 9.81
N GLN A 66 4.96 -6.76 9.05
CA GLN A 66 4.22 -6.36 7.85
C GLN A 66 2.99 -5.49 8.15
N ARG A 67 2.46 -5.49 9.39
CA ARG A 67 1.35 -4.58 9.77
C ARG A 67 1.70 -3.11 9.56
N TRP A 68 2.97 -2.73 9.76
CA TRP A 68 3.43 -1.36 9.49
C TRP A 68 3.36 -0.98 8.01
N GLN A 69 3.47 -1.93 7.09
CA GLN A 69 3.35 -1.66 5.66
C GLN A 69 1.94 -1.15 5.31
N ILE A 70 0.91 -1.56 6.06
CA ILE A 70 -0.46 -1.04 5.91
C ILE A 70 -0.52 0.44 6.28
N GLU A 71 0.15 0.85 7.36
CA GLU A 71 0.21 2.25 7.79
C GLU A 71 0.97 3.11 6.77
N LEU A 72 2.08 2.61 6.23
CA LEU A 72 2.83 3.28 5.16
C LEU A 72 2.02 3.38 3.87
N PHE A 73 1.27 2.35 3.51
CA PHE A 73 0.34 2.35 2.38
C PHE A 73 -0.72 3.44 2.52
N PHE A 74 -1.43 3.52 3.65
CA PHE A 74 -2.44 4.55 3.87
C PHE A 74 -1.82 5.95 3.99
N ARG A 75 -0.61 6.06 4.55
CA ARG A 75 0.14 7.33 4.57
C ARG A 75 0.41 7.80 3.13
N TRP A 76 0.89 6.90 2.27
CA TRP A 76 1.17 7.21 0.87
C TRP A 76 -0.10 7.65 0.12
N ILE A 77 -1.20 6.92 0.27
CA ILE A 77 -2.49 7.25 -0.36
C ILE A 77 -2.96 8.65 0.05
N LYS A 78 -2.97 8.94 1.35
CA LYS A 78 -3.41 10.24 1.87
C LYS A 78 -2.52 11.40 1.39
N GLN A 79 -1.22 11.16 1.20
CA GLN A 79 -0.27 12.17 0.73
C GLN A 79 -0.37 12.42 -0.78
N ASN A 80 -0.48 11.36 -1.60
CA ASN A 80 -0.29 11.47 -3.05
C ASN A 80 -1.60 11.57 -3.84
N LEU A 81 -2.71 11.01 -3.34
CA LEU A 81 -3.97 10.94 -4.08
C LEU A 81 -5.00 12.01 -3.67
N LYS A 82 -4.56 13.09 -3.02
CA LYS A 82 -5.38 14.26 -2.60
C LYS A 82 -6.74 13.89 -1.98
N ILE A 83 -6.81 12.86 -1.14
CA ILE A 83 -8.03 12.55 -0.33
C ILE A 83 -8.34 13.66 0.69
N LYS A 84 -7.45 14.66 0.83
CA LYS A 84 -7.60 15.78 1.78
C LYS A 84 -8.86 16.62 1.58
N ARG A 85 -9.48 16.62 0.39
CA ARG A 85 -10.74 17.31 0.14
C ARG A 85 -11.75 16.30 -0.42
N PHE A 86 -12.87 16.17 0.26
CA PHE A 86 -13.96 15.32 -0.24
C PHE A 86 -14.64 16.00 -1.43
N ILE A 87 -14.92 15.22 -2.47
CA ILE A 87 -15.67 15.71 -3.65
C ILE A 87 -17.16 15.89 -3.30
N GLY A 88 -17.67 15.14 -2.33
CA GLY A 88 -18.99 15.29 -1.75
C GLY A 88 -19.02 14.88 -0.28
N THR A 89 -19.99 15.35 0.48
CA THR A 89 -20.11 15.10 1.93
C THR A 89 -20.97 13.89 2.28
N SER A 90 -21.61 13.25 1.29
CA SER A 90 -22.38 12.03 1.52
C SER A 90 -21.47 10.83 1.79
N GLU A 91 -21.94 9.89 2.61
CA GLU A 91 -21.21 8.67 2.93
C GLU A 91 -20.80 7.89 1.67
N ASN A 92 -21.70 7.82 0.68
CA ASN A 92 -21.44 7.17 -0.60
C ASN A 92 -20.33 7.88 -1.40
N ALA A 93 -20.31 9.22 -1.42
CA ALA A 93 -19.26 9.97 -2.10
C ALA A 93 -17.88 9.70 -1.48
N VAL A 94 -17.82 9.63 -0.14
CA VAL A 94 -16.58 9.30 0.59
C VAL A 94 -16.14 7.86 0.29
N LYS A 95 -17.04 6.88 0.34
CA LYS A 95 -16.74 5.47 0.02
C LYS A 95 -16.17 5.33 -1.40
N ILE A 96 -16.84 5.93 -2.38
CA ILE A 96 -16.40 5.90 -3.79
C ILE A 96 -15.02 6.55 -3.93
N GLN A 97 -14.79 7.69 -3.28
CA GLN A 97 -13.49 8.37 -3.33
C GLN A 97 -12.34 7.50 -2.78
N ILE A 98 -12.59 6.77 -1.70
CA ILE A 98 -11.60 5.83 -1.13
C ILE A 98 -11.34 4.68 -2.11
N ILE A 99 -12.39 4.08 -2.68
CA ILE A 99 -12.25 2.97 -3.64
C ILE A 99 -11.48 3.41 -4.88
N ILE A 100 -11.80 4.57 -5.45
CA ILE A 100 -11.07 5.13 -6.61
C ILE A 100 -9.59 5.35 -6.27
N ALA A 101 -9.29 5.86 -5.07
CA ALA A 101 -7.91 6.04 -4.64
C ALA A 101 -7.15 4.70 -4.49
N MET A 102 -7.81 3.66 -3.98
CA MET A 102 -7.24 2.32 -3.91
C MET A 102 -6.97 1.74 -5.31
N ILE A 103 -7.90 1.89 -6.25
CA ILE A 103 -7.73 1.46 -7.65
C ILE A 103 -6.56 2.21 -8.30
N ALA A 104 -6.49 3.54 -8.15
CA ALA A 104 -5.40 4.34 -8.68
C ALA A 104 -4.03 3.92 -8.12
N TYR A 105 -3.95 3.62 -6.82
CA TYR A 105 -2.74 3.08 -6.21
C TYR A 105 -2.32 1.76 -6.87
N LEU A 106 -3.25 0.82 -7.03
CA LEU A 106 -2.95 -0.50 -7.61
C LEU A 106 -2.44 -0.37 -9.05
N LEU A 107 -3.07 0.49 -9.86
CA LEU A 107 -2.63 0.77 -11.22
C LEU A 107 -1.21 1.36 -11.26
N LEU A 108 -0.92 2.33 -10.39
CA LEU A 108 0.42 2.91 -10.27
C LEU A 108 1.46 1.87 -9.79
N HIS A 109 1.09 1.02 -8.84
CA HIS A 109 1.97 -0.04 -8.34
C HIS A 109 2.29 -1.06 -9.44
N MET A 110 1.28 -1.47 -10.20
CA MET A 110 1.43 -2.39 -11.33
C MET A 110 2.28 -1.75 -12.44
N ALA A 111 2.01 -0.51 -12.81
CA ALA A 111 2.81 0.22 -13.80
C ALA A 111 4.30 0.25 -13.38
N ARG A 112 4.58 0.56 -12.11
CA ARG A 112 5.95 0.54 -11.56
C ARG A 112 6.64 -0.81 -11.70
N ARG A 113 5.91 -1.93 -11.61
CA ARG A 113 6.50 -3.27 -11.75
C ARG A 113 6.81 -3.65 -13.20
N ILE A 114 6.02 -3.14 -14.15
CA ILE A 114 6.18 -3.44 -15.58
C ILE A 114 7.32 -2.62 -16.18
N LEU A 115 7.65 -1.46 -15.59
CA LEU A 115 8.65 -0.56 -16.13
C LEU A 115 10.07 -0.90 -15.65
N PRO A 116 11.07 -0.87 -16.54
CA PRO A 116 12.48 -1.00 -16.16
C PRO A 116 13.01 0.24 -15.42
N ALA A 117 12.28 1.37 -15.47
CA ALA A 117 12.69 2.63 -14.88
C ALA A 117 12.53 2.63 -13.36
N SER A 118 13.62 2.88 -12.64
CA SER A 118 13.76 3.02 -11.18
C SER A 118 13.11 4.29 -10.61
N ARG A 119 11.92 4.67 -11.10
CA ARG A 119 11.18 5.85 -10.62
C ARG A 119 10.50 5.57 -9.29
N SER A 120 10.48 6.58 -8.43
CA SER A 120 9.73 6.51 -7.17
C SER A 120 8.23 6.53 -7.46
N MET A 121 7.44 5.93 -6.56
CA MET A 121 5.98 5.88 -6.73
C MET A 121 5.34 7.29 -6.75
N GLN A 122 5.96 8.26 -6.09
CA GLN A 122 5.52 9.66 -6.08
C GLN A 122 5.77 10.35 -7.42
N GLN A 123 6.94 10.13 -8.02
CA GLN A 123 7.27 10.65 -9.36
C GLN A 123 6.32 10.09 -10.40
N LEU A 124 6.03 8.78 -10.32
CA LEU A 124 5.08 8.10 -11.19
C LEU A 124 3.67 8.70 -11.07
N ALA A 125 3.18 8.87 -9.84
CA ALA A 125 1.88 9.48 -9.58
C ALA A 125 1.81 10.92 -10.13
N ARG A 126 2.85 11.73 -9.94
CA ARG A 126 2.93 13.10 -10.46
C ARG A 126 2.93 13.14 -11.99
N LEU A 127 3.72 12.29 -12.63
CA LEU A 127 3.81 12.22 -14.08
C LEU A 127 2.46 11.84 -14.70
N VAL A 128 1.81 10.80 -14.18
CA VAL A 128 0.46 10.41 -14.62
C VAL A 128 -0.50 11.58 -14.41
N SER A 129 -0.51 12.19 -13.22
CA SER A 129 -1.44 13.30 -12.90
C SER A 129 -1.32 14.49 -13.87
N VAL A 130 -0.10 14.85 -14.28
CA VAL A 130 0.14 15.97 -15.21
C VAL A 130 -0.24 15.63 -16.65
N ASN A 131 -0.18 14.35 -17.01
CA ASN A 131 -0.44 13.87 -18.37
C ASN A 131 -1.79 13.17 -18.53
N LEU A 132 -2.66 13.20 -17.51
CA LEU A 132 -4.00 12.56 -17.53
C LEU A 132 -4.86 13.00 -18.73
N MET A 133 -4.71 14.25 -19.16
CA MET A 133 -5.46 14.82 -20.29
C MET A 133 -4.73 14.67 -21.64
N GLN A 134 -3.51 14.13 -21.64
CA GLN A 134 -2.74 13.92 -22.86
C GLN A 134 -2.99 12.52 -23.40
N ARG A 135 -3.32 12.43 -24.70
CA ARG A 135 -3.48 11.15 -25.39
C ARG A 135 -2.12 10.60 -25.79
N ARG A 136 -1.38 10.02 -24.83
CA ARG A 136 -0.07 9.37 -25.03
C ARG A 136 -0.11 7.93 -24.59
N ASN A 137 0.75 7.11 -25.19
CA ASN A 137 0.97 5.76 -24.69
C ASN A 137 1.61 5.86 -23.30
N LEU A 138 1.07 5.13 -22.32
CA LEU A 138 1.54 5.15 -20.95
C LEU A 138 2.99 4.65 -20.85
N LEU A 139 3.37 3.64 -21.64
CA LEU A 139 4.74 3.11 -21.65
C LEU A 139 5.73 4.13 -22.23
N GLU A 140 5.37 4.82 -23.32
CA GLU A 140 6.20 5.89 -23.91
C GLU A 140 6.39 7.06 -22.96
N LEU A 141 5.30 7.49 -22.30
CA LEU A 141 5.35 8.55 -21.30
C LEU A 141 6.29 8.18 -20.14
N LEU A 142 6.31 6.91 -19.77
CA LEU A 142 7.07 6.41 -18.64
C LEU A 142 8.52 6.05 -18.96
N ALA A 143 8.82 5.77 -20.23
CA ALA A 143 10.15 5.50 -20.77
C ALA A 143 10.92 6.78 -21.16
N ASP A 144 10.45 7.98 -20.78
CA ASP A 144 11.05 9.27 -21.15
C ASP A 144 11.21 9.49 -22.65
N SER A 145 10.39 8.83 -23.46
CA SER A 145 10.40 9.05 -24.89
C SER A 145 9.93 10.47 -25.22
N PRO A 146 10.54 11.14 -26.20
CA PRO A 146 10.14 12.49 -26.58
C PRO A 146 8.65 12.52 -26.93
N PRO A 147 7.96 13.64 -26.65
CA PRO A 147 6.55 13.78 -26.94
C PRO A 147 6.29 13.45 -28.41
N PRO A 148 5.25 12.65 -28.75
CA PRO A 148 4.90 12.43 -30.15
C PRO A 148 4.66 13.80 -30.81
N PRO A 149 5.13 14.00 -32.05
CA PRO A 149 5.00 15.28 -32.72
C PRO A 149 3.53 15.72 -32.70
N LYS A 150 3.28 17.00 -32.39
CA LYS A 150 1.92 17.56 -32.41
C LYS A 150 1.28 17.13 -33.72
N ARG A 151 0.11 16.45 -33.65
CA ARG A 151 -0.67 16.14 -34.86
C ARG A 151 -0.82 17.46 -35.62
N ARG A 152 -0.09 17.58 -36.73
CA ARG A 152 -0.38 18.61 -37.72
C ARG A 152 -1.78 18.25 -38.18
N PHE A 153 -2.78 19.03 -37.75
CA PHE A 153 -4.04 19.04 -38.48
C PHE A 153 -3.64 19.26 -39.93
N ALA A 154 -4.02 18.33 -40.80
CA ALA A 154 -3.80 18.52 -42.23
C ALA A 154 -4.45 19.88 -42.54
N ILE A 155 -3.61 20.88 -42.83
CA ILE A 155 -4.08 22.16 -43.31
C ILE A 155 -4.73 21.80 -44.63
N ASN A 156 -6.06 21.67 -44.60
CA ASN A 156 -6.82 21.56 -45.81
C ASN A 156 -6.48 22.83 -46.59
N GLN A 157 -5.87 22.71 -47.76
CA GLN A 157 -5.37 23.84 -48.56
C GLN A 157 -6.46 24.85 -48.94
N ARG A 158 -7.72 24.61 -48.53
CA ARG A 158 -8.89 25.48 -48.69
C ARG A 158 -9.26 26.33 -47.46
N GLN A 159 -8.47 26.31 -46.37
CA GLN A 159 -8.70 27.20 -45.23
C GLN A 159 -7.60 28.27 -45.13
N MET A 160 -8.01 29.54 -45.15
CA MET A 160 -7.10 30.67 -44.88
C MET A 160 -6.63 30.63 -43.42
N CYS A 161 -5.31 30.65 -43.23
CA CYS A 161 -4.70 30.96 -41.93
C CYS A 161 -4.36 32.45 -41.88
N LEU A 162 -4.71 33.09 -40.77
CA LEU A 162 -4.21 34.42 -40.42
C LEU A 162 -2.71 34.32 -40.15
N ILE A 163 -1.91 34.90 -41.04
CA ILE A 163 -0.46 35.05 -40.86
C ILE A 163 -0.29 36.37 -40.10
N ASN A 164 0.04 36.25 -38.82
CA ASN A 164 0.35 37.30 -37.83
C ASN A 164 -0.80 37.69 -36.89
N ALA A 165 -0.69 37.18 -35.66
CA ALA A 165 -1.08 37.82 -34.42
C ALA A 165 -0.06 37.45 -33.34
#